data_AF-A0A3D1JE82-F1
#
_entry.id   AF-A0A3D1JE82-F1
#
_cell.length_a   1.000
_cell.length_b   1.000
_cell.length_c   1.000
_cell.angle_alpha   90.00
_cell.angle_beta   90.00
_cell.angle_gamma   90.00
#
_symmetry.space_group_name_H-M   'P 1'
#
loop_
_entity.id
_entity.type
_entity.pdbx_description
1 polymer ?
#
loop_
_entity_poly.entity_id
_entity_poly.type
_entity_poly.pdbx_seq_one_letter_code
_entity_poly.pdbx_strand_id
1 'polypeptide(L)'
;MEAYFFAFAEAAEPAAAVQAVLQAGGARAEWLSEVHWLGDDLPRLPVSCPVFIWPPVPLAALFQLQALARTLQAGASTLAILGQNGSDGALAVLMGAPAVVGRWNLPPLGRVTPFPAGGPSQESYLTALVRQVGQTLPEETRIAFVGVQGLNEERLPEGFAGAALVPGEADLTLAARLMRALQESRAAAALLAGFTGRGGLAVLIERI
;
A
#
# COMPACT_ATOMS: atom_id res chain seq x y z
N MET A 1 -12.77 8.95 -6.41
CA MET A 1 -12.38 7.70 -7.10
C MET A 1 -11.44 6.94 -6.19
N GLU A 2 -11.50 5.61 -6.20
CA GLU A 2 -10.84 4.74 -5.22
C GLU A 2 -9.74 3.91 -5.90
N ALA A 3 -8.81 3.37 -5.13
CA ALA A 3 -7.89 2.33 -5.59
C ALA A 3 -8.04 1.12 -4.67
N TYR A 4 -7.88 -0.09 -5.21
CA TYR A 4 -8.11 -1.31 -4.47
C TYR A 4 -6.86 -2.18 -4.41
N PHE A 5 -6.72 -2.86 -3.28
CA PHE A 5 -5.78 -3.93 -3.02
C PHE A 5 -6.51 -5.26 -3.30
N PHE A 6 -6.02 -6.07 -4.25
CA PHE A 6 -6.68 -7.32 -4.65
C PHE A 6 -5.99 -8.57 -4.13
N ALA A 7 -4.66 -8.55 -4.08
CA ALA A 7 -3.87 -9.68 -3.60
C ALA A 7 -2.45 -9.23 -3.26
N PHE A 8 -1.77 -10.05 -2.49
CA PHE A 8 -0.33 -9.95 -2.27
C PHE A 8 0.25 -11.36 -2.19
N ALA A 9 1.49 -11.50 -2.64
CA ALA A 9 2.19 -12.78 -2.57
C ALA A 9 3.69 -12.56 -2.38
N GLU A 10 4.27 -13.43 -1.56
CA GLU A 10 5.71 -13.51 -1.31
C GLU A 10 6.27 -14.75 -2.02
N ALA A 11 7.46 -14.65 -2.58
CA ALA A 11 8.18 -15.77 -3.15
C ALA A 11 9.69 -15.53 -3.10
N ALA A 12 10.50 -16.57 -3.32
CA ALA A 12 11.95 -16.42 -3.38
C ALA A 12 12.41 -15.51 -4.53
N GLU A 13 11.70 -15.53 -5.65
CA GLU A 13 12.09 -14.84 -6.89
C GLU A 13 10.99 -13.87 -7.36
N PRO A 14 11.34 -12.71 -7.94
CA PRO A 14 10.38 -11.72 -8.47
C PRO A 14 9.34 -12.31 -9.43
N ALA A 15 9.77 -13.16 -10.36
CA ALA A 15 8.87 -13.79 -11.33
C ALA A 15 7.84 -14.70 -10.65
N ALA A 16 8.25 -15.42 -9.61
CA ALA A 16 7.37 -16.29 -8.83
C ALA A 16 6.38 -15.47 -7.99
N ALA A 17 6.82 -14.35 -7.40
CA ALA A 17 5.95 -13.44 -6.65
C ALA A 17 4.86 -12.83 -7.57
N VAL A 18 5.22 -12.43 -8.79
CA VAL A 18 4.27 -11.94 -9.81
C VAL A 18 3.26 -13.01 -10.20
N GLN A 19 3.69 -14.24 -10.47
CA GLN A 19 2.77 -15.33 -10.80
C GLN A 19 1.82 -15.65 -9.63
N ALA A 20 2.38 -15.72 -8.42
CA ALA A 20 1.61 -16.02 -7.22
C ALA A 20 0.58 -14.93 -6.91
N VAL A 21 0.90 -13.64 -7.08
CA VAL A 21 -0.05 -12.56 -6.81
C VAL A 21 -1.17 -12.51 -7.85
N LEU A 22 -0.87 -12.80 -9.12
CA LEU A 22 -1.88 -12.91 -10.18
C LEU A 22 -2.83 -14.08 -9.89
N GLN A 23 -2.28 -15.24 -9.52
CA GLN A 23 -3.07 -16.41 -9.15
C GLN A 23 -3.95 -16.14 -7.92
N ALA A 24 -3.38 -15.57 -6.86
CA ALA A 24 -4.11 -15.23 -5.64
C ALA A 24 -5.22 -14.21 -5.90
N GLY A 25 -4.99 -13.25 -6.78
CA GLY A 25 -5.97 -12.24 -7.18
C GLY A 25 -6.97 -12.71 -8.23
N GLY A 26 -6.85 -13.92 -8.78
CA GLY A 26 -7.68 -14.39 -9.89
C GLY A 26 -7.49 -13.59 -11.19
N ALA A 27 -6.34 -12.91 -11.32
CA ALA A 27 -6.02 -12.04 -12.45
C ALA A 27 -5.16 -12.76 -13.48
N ARG A 28 -5.25 -12.31 -14.73
CA ARG A 28 -4.41 -12.78 -15.83
C ARG A 28 -3.34 -11.75 -16.18
N ALA A 29 -2.18 -12.22 -16.64
CA ALA A 29 -1.07 -11.33 -16.99
C ALA A 29 -1.46 -10.34 -18.10
N GLU A 30 -2.29 -10.75 -19.06
CA GLU A 30 -2.77 -9.86 -20.14
C GLU A 30 -3.71 -8.73 -19.69
N TRP A 31 -4.16 -8.74 -18.43
CA TRP A 31 -4.99 -7.67 -17.86
C TRP A 31 -4.15 -6.55 -17.23
N LEU A 32 -2.86 -6.80 -17.00
CA LEU A 32 -1.97 -5.82 -16.39
C LEU A 32 -1.71 -4.65 -17.35
N SER A 33 -1.88 -3.45 -16.84
CA SER A 33 -1.50 -2.20 -17.51
C SER A 33 0.00 -1.95 -17.36
N GLU A 34 0.57 -2.22 -16.19
CA GLU A 34 1.97 -1.95 -15.86
C GLU A 34 2.44 -2.72 -14.62
N VAL A 35 3.76 -2.80 -14.44
CA VAL A 35 4.39 -3.27 -13.20
C VAL A 35 5.39 -2.22 -12.71
N HIS A 36 5.36 -1.93 -11.41
CA HIS A 36 6.32 -1.08 -10.71
C HIS A 36 7.13 -1.96 -9.76
N TRP A 37 8.44 -1.96 -9.89
CA TRP A 37 9.33 -2.77 -9.06
C TRP A 37 10.31 -1.89 -8.29
N LEU A 38 10.41 -2.12 -6.98
CA LEU A 38 11.36 -1.45 -6.10
C LEU A 38 12.62 -2.31 -5.94
N GLY A 39 13.75 -1.78 -6.36
CA GLY A 39 15.04 -2.46 -6.35
C GLY A 39 16.02 -1.86 -7.35
N ASP A 40 17.25 -2.37 -7.33
CA ASP A 40 18.33 -1.82 -8.16
C ASP A 40 18.37 -2.41 -9.59
N ASP A 41 17.85 -3.62 -9.78
CA ASP A 41 17.91 -4.36 -11.04
C ASP A 41 16.52 -4.66 -11.63
N LEU A 42 16.45 -4.74 -12.97
CA LEU A 42 15.23 -5.12 -13.68
C LEU A 42 15.01 -6.63 -13.56
N PRO A 43 13.99 -7.10 -12.82
CA PRO A 43 13.68 -8.51 -12.82
C PRO A 43 13.14 -8.95 -14.19
N ARG A 44 13.47 -10.18 -14.60
CA ARG A 44 12.80 -10.82 -15.73
C ARG A 44 11.42 -11.29 -15.28
N LEU A 45 10.40 -10.51 -15.59
CA LEU A 45 9.02 -10.81 -15.20
C LEU A 45 8.24 -11.50 -16.33
N PRO A 46 7.34 -12.44 -16.01
CA PRO A 46 6.55 -13.18 -16.99
C PRO A 46 5.31 -12.38 -17.45
N VAL A 47 5.51 -11.13 -17.87
CA VAL A 47 4.45 -10.20 -18.28
C VAL A 47 4.84 -9.50 -19.58
N SER A 48 3.85 -9.07 -20.35
CA SER A 48 4.03 -8.35 -21.62
C SER A 48 3.84 -6.83 -21.50
N CYS A 49 3.37 -6.34 -20.36
CA CYS A 49 3.15 -4.92 -20.11
C CYS A 49 4.47 -4.20 -19.74
N PRO A 50 4.48 -2.85 -19.79
CA PRO A 50 5.63 -2.06 -19.32
C PRO A 50 6.01 -2.38 -17.86
N VAL A 51 7.32 -2.45 -17.61
CA VAL A 51 7.90 -2.64 -16.27
C VAL A 51 8.77 -1.43 -15.93
N PHE A 52 8.45 -0.78 -14.83
CA PHE A 52 9.17 0.37 -14.30
C PHE A 52 9.96 -0.04 -13.05
N ILE A 53 11.20 0.46 -12.92
CA ILE A 53 12.07 0.19 -11.78
C ILE A 53 12.28 1.48 -11.00
N TRP A 54 12.28 1.36 -9.68
CA TRP A 54 12.46 2.46 -8.77
C TRP A 54 13.58 2.14 -7.78
N PRO A 55 14.54 3.07 -7.58
CA PRO A 55 15.66 2.84 -6.68
C PRO A 55 15.17 2.73 -5.23
N PRO A 56 15.86 1.95 -4.39
CA PRO A 56 15.56 1.86 -2.97
C PRO A 56 15.99 3.17 -2.27
N VAL A 57 15.03 4.06 -2.04
CA VAL A 57 15.20 5.26 -1.21
C VAL A 57 14.28 5.21 0.01
N PRO A 58 14.56 5.97 1.09
CA PRO A 58 13.66 6.02 2.23
C PRO A 58 12.23 6.35 1.81
N LEU A 59 11.26 5.55 2.27
CA LEU A 59 9.84 5.63 1.91
C LEU A 59 9.52 5.41 0.41
N ALA A 60 10.44 4.86 -0.40
CA ALA A 60 10.20 4.62 -1.83
C ALA A 60 8.93 3.80 -2.06
N ALA A 61 8.75 2.73 -1.29
CA ALA A 61 7.57 1.87 -1.35
C ALA A 61 6.27 2.64 -1.08
N LEU A 62 6.25 3.46 -0.02
CA LEU A 62 5.09 4.26 0.34
C LEU A 62 4.80 5.34 -0.72
N PHE A 63 5.84 5.96 -1.28
CA PHE A 63 5.71 6.90 -2.37
C PHE A 63 5.11 6.25 -3.62
N GLN A 64 5.64 5.09 -4.04
CA GLN A 64 5.13 4.36 -5.21
C GLN A 64 3.71 3.84 -4.96
N LEU A 65 3.39 3.38 -3.75
CA LEU A 65 2.04 3.00 -3.36
C LEU A 65 1.06 4.16 -3.51
N GLN A 66 1.42 5.36 -3.03
CA GLN A 66 0.60 6.55 -3.23
C GLN A 66 0.47 6.96 -4.69
N ALA A 67 1.57 6.98 -5.43
CA ALA A 67 1.60 7.38 -6.83
C ALA A 67 0.75 6.44 -7.69
N LEU A 68 0.88 5.13 -7.47
CA LEU A 68 0.08 4.13 -8.17
C LEU A 68 -1.39 4.21 -7.78
N ALA A 69 -1.70 4.36 -6.48
CA ALA A 69 -3.08 4.57 -6.04
C ALA A 69 -3.72 5.78 -6.72
N ARG A 70 -3.03 6.92 -6.81
CA ARG A 70 -3.53 8.12 -7.51
C ARG A 70 -3.72 7.87 -9.00
N THR A 71 -2.82 7.13 -9.65
CA THR A 71 -2.88 6.80 -11.08
C THR A 71 -4.10 5.91 -11.40
N LEU A 72 -4.34 4.90 -10.56
CA LEU A 72 -5.52 4.03 -10.64
C LEU A 72 -6.81 4.81 -10.37
N GLN A 73 -6.79 5.69 -9.36
CA GLN A 73 -7.92 6.58 -9.06
C GLN A 73 -8.23 7.55 -10.20
N ALA A 74 -7.22 7.99 -10.95
CA ALA A 74 -7.40 8.86 -12.11
C ALA A 74 -7.85 8.10 -13.37
N GLY A 75 -7.86 6.75 -13.35
CA GLY A 75 -8.17 5.92 -14.50
C GLY A 75 -7.08 5.89 -15.57
N ALA A 76 -5.88 6.39 -15.27
CA ALA A 76 -4.73 6.34 -16.18
C ALA A 76 -4.12 4.94 -16.29
N SER A 77 -4.38 4.10 -15.29
CA SER A 77 -4.02 2.68 -15.25
C SER A 77 -5.21 1.90 -14.70
N THR A 78 -5.34 0.62 -15.05
CA THR A 78 -6.51 -0.19 -14.63
C THR A 78 -6.14 -1.25 -13.60
N LEU A 79 -5.08 -2.03 -13.86
CA LEU A 79 -4.60 -3.07 -12.98
C LEU A 79 -3.07 -3.10 -13.07
N ALA A 80 -2.41 -3.08 -11.93
CA ALA A 80 -0.97 -2.97 -11.86
C ALA A 80 -0.42 -3.81 -10.72
N ILE A 81 0.85 -4.20 -10.85
CA ILE A 81 1.60 -4.81 -9.75
C ILE A 81 2.58 -3.79 -9.21
N LEU A 82 2.61 -3.66 -7.89
CA LEU A 82 3.69 -2.99 -7.16
C LEU A 82 4.46 -4.05 -6.40
N GLY A 83 5.74 -4.22 -6.73
CA GLY A 83 6.61 -5.23 -6.14
C GLY A 83 7.88 -4.65 -5.54
N GLN A 84 8.52 -5.43 -4.68
CA GLN A 84 9.72 -5.05 -3.95
C GLN A 84 10.59 -6.28 -3.71
N ASN A 85 11.90 -6.13 -3.85
CA ASN A 85 12.87 -7.09 -3.31
C ASN A 85 13.08 -6.81 -1.81
N GLY A 86 12.94 -7.85 -0.99
CA GLY A 86 13.31 -7.86 0.43
C GLY A 86 14.57 -8.67 0.68
N SER A 87 14.99 -8.76 1.95
CA SER A 87 16.15 -9.57 2.37
C SER A 87 15.98 -11.06 2.05
N ASP A 88 14.74 -11.57 2.17
CA ASP A 88 14.44 -13.01 2.14
C ASP A 88 13.60 -13.43 0.91
N GLY A 89 13.48 -12.55 -0.09
CA GLY A 89 12.74 -12.83 -1.32
C GLY A 89 12.12 -11.59 -1.94
N ALA A 90 11.04 -11.80 -2.70
CA ALA A 90 10.27 -10.77 -3.38
C ALA A 90 8.82 -10.78 -2.89
N LEU A 91 8.25 -9.58 -2.79
CA LEU A 91 6.84 -9.34 -2.53
C LEU A 91 6.23 -8.67 -3.75
N ALA A 92 5.03 -9.09 -4.13
CA ALA A 92 4.22 -8.43 -5.13
C ALA A 92 2.82 -8.13 -4.55
N VAL A 93 2.30 -6.95 -4.87
CA VAL A 93 0.96 -6.49 -4.51
C VAL A 93 0.18 -6.18 -5.80
N LEU A 94 -0.98 -6.78 -5.96
CA LEU A 94 -1.89 -6.51 -7.06
C LEU A 94 -2.85 -5.38 -6.67
N MET A 95 -2.78 -4.29 -7.41
CA MET A 95 -3.63 -3.11 -7.23
C MET A 95 -4.46 -2.84 -8.48
N GLY A 96 -5.61 -2.21 -8.31
CA GLY A 96 -6.42 -1.82 -9.47
C GLY A 96 -7.46 -0.75 -9.19
N ALA A 97 -7.99 -0.20 -10.28
CA ALA A 97 -9.02 0.82 -10.31
C ALA A 97 -10.43 0.20 -10.16
N PRO A 98 -11.47 0.96 -9.80
CA PRO A 98 -12.79 0.39 -9.56
C PRO A 98 -13.44 -0.28 -10.77
N ALA A 99 -13.05 0.14 -11.98
CA ALA A 99 -13.50 -0.48 -13.22
C ALA A 99 -13.15 -1.97 -13.31
N VAL A 100 -12.08 -2.44 -12.66
CA VAL A 100 -11.64 -3.85 -12.73
C VAL A 100 -12.53 -4.78 -11.91
N VAL A 101 -13.15 -4.27 -10.84
CA VAL A 101 -14.09 -5.04 -10.00
C VAL A 101 -15.27 -5.50 -10.84
N GLY A 102 -15.88 -4.58 -11.61
CA GLY A 102 -17.01 -4.92 -12.47
C GLY A 102 -16.61 -5.63 -13.77
N ARG A 103 -15.49 -5.22 -14.39
CA ARG A 103 -15.09 -5.76 -15.71
C ARG A 103 -14.59 -7.20 -15.63
N TRP A 104 -13.84 -7.54 -14.59
CA TRP A 104 -13.18 -8.84 -14.45
C TRP A 104 -13.61 -9.61 -13.22
N ASN A 105 -14.61 -9.12 -12.46
CA ASN A 105 -15.11 -9.74 -11.23
C ASN A 105 -14.00 -10.02 -10.20
N LEU A 106 -13.00 -9.14 -10.13
CA LEU A 106 -11.93 -9.24 -9.14
C LEU A 106 -12.47 -8.77 -7.79
N PRO A 107 -12.47 -9.61 -6.73
CA PRO A 107 -12.93 -9.20 -5.41
C PRO A 107 -11.81 -8.41 -4.70
N PRO A 108 -12.01 -7.13 -4.33
CA PRO A 108 -11.00 -6.38 -3.62
C PRO A 108 -10.90 -6.85 -2.17
N LEU A 109 -9.68 -6.93 -1.63
CA LEU A 109 -9.42 -7.17 -0.21
C LEU A 109 -9.57 -5.90 0.62
N GLY A 110 -9.24 -4.75 0.01
CA GLY A 110 -9.34 -3.47 0.68
C GLY A 110 -9.22 -2.28 -0.26
N ARG A 111 -9.67 -1.12 0.23
CA ARG A 111 -9.53 0.19 -0.39
C ARG A 111 -8.25 0.87 0.10
N VAL A 112 -7.57 1.56 -0.80
CA VAL A 112 -6.32 2.28 -0.55
C VAL A 112 -6.56 3.77 -0.81
N THR A 113 -6.38 4.58 0.23
CA THR A 113 -6.57 6.04 0.19
C THR A 113 -5.26 6.74 0.53
N PRO A 114 -4.60 7.40 -0.44
CA PRO A 114 -3.35 8.10 -0.21
C PRO A 114 -3.60 9.46 0.46
N PHE A 115 -2.86 9.76 1.52
CA PHE A 115 -2.91 11.06 2.19
C PHE A 115 -1.74 11.95 1.75
N PRO A 116 -2.02 13.23 1.41
CA PRO A 116 -0.98 14.16 1.03
C PRO A 116 -0.03 14.42 2.21
N ALA A 117 1.26 14.33 1.91
CA ALA A 117 2.34 14.78 2.77
C ALA A 117 2.21 16.27 3.09
N GLY A 118 2.24 16.64 4.37
CA GLY A 118 2.31 18.03 4.76
C GLY A 118 2.86 18.21 6.16
N GLY A 119 3.72 19.21 6.35
CA GLY A 119 4.25 19.62 7.66
C GLY A 119 5.78 19.73 7.67
N PRO A 120 6.36 20.89 8.05
CA PRO A 120 7.81 21.04 8.19
C PRO A 120 8.37 20.27 9.40
N SER A 121 7.51 19.84 10.32
CA SER A 121 7.87 19.05 11.49
C SER A 121 7.00 17.81 11.62
N GLN A 122 7.53 16.81 12.30
CA GLN A 122 6.82 15.56 12.58
C GLN A 122 5.50 15.80 13.33
N GLU A 123 5.47 16.78 14.24
CA GLU A 123 4.26 17.16 14.98
C GLU A 123 3.19 17.72 14.06
N SER A 124 3.56 18.70 13.22
CA SER A 124 2.61 19.28 12.25
C SER A 124 2.07 18.24 11.27
N TYR A 125 2.91 17.25 10.90
CA TYR A 125 2.52 16.12 10.08
C TYR A 125 1.51 15.21 10.77
N LEU A 126 1.77 14.80 12.01
CA LEU A 126 0.86 13.95 12.78
C LEU A 126 -0.49 14.64 13.01
N THR A 127 -0.50 15.91 13.40
CA THR A 127 -1.75 16.67 13.57
C THR A 127 -2.56 16.74 12.27
N ALA A 128 -1.89 17.00 11.13
CA ALA A 128 -2.56 17.03 9.84
C ALA A 128 -3.11 15.65 9.45
N LEU A 129 -2.35 14.59 9.69
CA LEU A 129 -2.72 13.21 9.38
C LEU A 129 -3.94 12.75 10.19
N VAL A 130 -3.94 12.98 11.51
CA VAL A 130 -5.09 12.65 12.38
C VAL A 130 -6.36 13.33 11.89
N ARG A 131 -6.28 14.62 11.56
CA ARG A 131 -7.41 15.37 11.00
C ARG A 131 -7.90 14.79 9.67
N GLN A 132 -6.99 14.44 8.76
CA GLN A 132 -7.36 13.87 7.45
C GLN A 132 -8.01 12.49 7.58
N VAL A 133 -7.50 11.66 8.49
CA VAL A 133 -8.09 10.35 8.80
C VAL A 133 -9.50 10.53 9.35
N GLY A 134 -9.70 11.42 10.33
CA GLY A 134 -11.02 11.71 10.92
C GLY A 134 -12.03 12.34 9.96
N GLN A 135 -11.57 12.94 8.85
CA GLN A 135 -12.46 13.44 7.78
C GLN A 135 -12.82 12.37 6.74
N THR A 136 -11.99 11.34 6.62
CA THR A 136 -12.16 10.26 5.63
C THR A 136 -12.99 9.11 6.19
N LEU A 137 -12.77 8.75 7.45
CA LEU A 137 -13.43 7.63 8.11
C LEU A 137 -14.74 8.07 8.77
N PRO A 138 -15.79 7.22 8.76
CA PRO A 138 -16.96 7.40 9.62
C PRO A 138 -16.56 7.49 11.10
N GLU A 139 -17.34 8.20 11.92
CA GLU A 139 -17.03 8.46 13.34
C GLU A 139 -16.88 7.16 14.15
N GLU A 140 -17.62 6.12 13.78
CA GLU A 140 -17.58 4.80 14.37
C GLU A 140 -16.37 3.95 13.94
N THR A 141 -15.69 4.32 12.85
CA THR A 141 -14.58 3.55 12.29
C THR A 141 -13.27 3.93 12.97
N ARG A 142 -12.69 2.98 13.70
CA ARG A 142 -11.39 3.15 14.36
C ARG A 142 -10.28 2.57 13.51
N ILE A 143 -9.13 3.25 13.51
CA ILE A 143 -7.87 2.65 13.06
C ILE A 143 -7.50 1.56 14.05
N ALA A 144 -7.44 0.31 13.58
CA ALA A 144 -7.08 -0.83 14.42
C ALA A 144 -5.57 -1.09 14.45
N PHE A 145 -4.87 -0.75 13.36
CA PHE A 145 -3.44 -1.00 13.22
C PHE A 145 -2.74 0.22 12.63
N VAL A 146 -1.54 0.52 13.14
CA VAL A 146 -0.66 1.54 12.56
C VAL A 146 0.73 0.97 12.34
N GLY A 147 1.21 1.03 11.10
CA GLY A 147 2.61 0.79 10.75
C GLY A 147 3.32 2.13 10.53
N VAL A 148 4.46 2.35 11.18
CA VAL A 148 5.17 3.62 11.12
C VAL A 148 6.67 3.51 10.87
N GLN A 149 7.23 4.47 10.14
CA GLN A 149 8.68 4.66 9.98
C GLN A 149 9.09 6.09 10.24
N GLY A 150 10.13 6.29 11.05
CA GLY A 150 10.67 7.64 11.34
C GLY A 150 9.69 8.53 12.10
N LEU A 151 8.69 7.94 12.76
CA LEU A 151 7.75 8.60 13.65
C LEU A 151 8.03 8.19 15.10
N ASN A 152 7.68 9.08 16.03
CA ASN A 152 7.77 8.86 17.46
C ASN A 152 6.53 8.05 17.89
N GLU A 153 6.77 6.78 18.21
CA GLU A 153 5.78 5.81 18.64
C GLU A 153 4.99 6.25 19.89
N GLU A 154 5.58 7.03 20.79
CA GLU A 154 4.92 7.50 22.00
C GLU A 154 3.84 8.56 21.70
N ARG A 155 3.98 9.30 20.59
CA ARG A 155 3.05 10.39 20.19
C ARG A 155 1.92 9.92 19.26
N LEU A 156 2.00 8.70 18.73
CA LEU A 156 1.00 8.13 17.82
C LEU A 156 -0.32 7.71 18.52
N PRO A 157 -0.29 7.12 19.74
CA PRO A 157 -1.49 6.72 20.47
C PRO A 157 -2.43 7.88 20.80
N GLU A 158 -1.91 9.11 21.00
CA GLU A 158 -2.75 10.28 21.30
C GLU A 158 -3.66 10.66 20.11
N GLY A 159 -3.22 10.39 18.87
CA GLY A 159 -3.96 10.70 17.65
C GLY A 159 -4.85 9.57 17.12
N PHE A 160 -4.50 8.31 17.42
CA PHE A 160 -5.17 7.11 16.91
C PHE A 160 -5.54 6.13 18.04
N ALA A 161 -6.01 6.67 19.17
CA ALA A 161 -6.23 5.96 20.42
C ALA A 161 -6.88 4.57 20.23
N GLY A 162 -6.17 3.53 20.68
CA GLY A 162 -6.61 2.13 20.60
C GLY A 162 -6.06 1.34 19.41
N ALA A 163 -5.32 1.96 18.49
CA ALA A 163 -4.65 1.25 17.41
C ALA A 163 -3.40 0.49 17.90
N ALA A 164 -3.24 -0.76 17.46
CA ALA A 164 -2.05 -1.55 17.73
C ALA A 164 -0.92 -1.15 16.76
N LEU A 165 0.28 -0.91 17.32
CA LEU A 165 1.47 -0.65 16.50
C LEU A 165 1.95 -1.96 15.85
N VAL A 166 2.24 -1.90 14.56
CA VAL A 166 2.82 -2.99 13.78
C VAL A 166 4.25 -2.59 13.40
N PRO A 167 5.28 -3.23 13.99
CA PRO A 167 6.66 -2.83 13.78
C PRO A 167 7.14 -3.21 12.38
N GLY A 168 7.96 -2.35 11.78
CA GLY A 168 8.60 -2.56 10.48
C GLY A 168 8.91 -1.23 9.79
N GLU A 169 9.67 -1.28 8.70
CA GLU A 169 9.82 -0.13 7.81
C GLU A 169 8.49 0.13 7.08
N ALA A 170 8.24 1.37 6.67
CA ALA A 170 7.03 1.75 5.95
C ALA A 170 7.17 1.35 4.47
N ASP A 171 7.17 0.04 4.24
CA ASP A 171 7.42 -0.60 2.97
C ASP A 171 6.20 -1.41 2.47
N LEU A 172 6.35 -2.11 1.34
CA LEU A 172 5.27 -2.95 0.83
C LEU A 172 4.99 -4.15 1.76
N THR A 173 6.01 -4.67 2.42
CA THR A 173 5.88 -5.78 3.38
C THR A 173 4.98 -5.38 4.53
N LEU A 174 5.17 -4.19 5.09
CA LEU A 174 4.33 -3.67 6.16
C LEU A 174 2.90 -3.38 5.66
N ALA A 175 2.73 -2.86 4.44
CA ALA A 175 1.40 -2.70 3.84
C ALA A 175 0.65 -4.03 3.72
N ALA A 176 1.32 -5.07 3.22
CA ALA A 176 0.77 -6.42 3.10
C ALA A 176 0.43 -7.03 4.47
N ARG A 177 1.28 -6.84 5.47
CA ARG A 177 1.03 -7.27 6.87
C ARG A 177 -0.17 -6.57 7.49
N LEU A 178 -0.33 -5.26 7.27
CA LEU A 178 -1.50 -4.52 7.74
C LEU A 178 -2.78 -5.03 7.08
N MET A 179 -2.77 -5.26 5.77
CA MET A 179 -3.92 -5.84 5.05
C MET A 179 -4.26 -7.25 5.58
N ARG A 180 -3.26 -8.09 5.84
CA ARG A 180 -3.44 -9.42 6.45
C ARG A 180 -4.09 -9.31 7.83
N ALA A 181 -3.58 -8.42 8.69
CA ALA A 181 -4.11 -8.20 10.04
C ALA A 181 -5.57 -7.71 10.01
N LEU A 182 -5.93 -6.84 9.07
CA LEU A 182 -7.32 -6.41 8.88
C LEU A 182 -8.24 -7.57 8.50
N GLN A 183 -7.80 -8.46 7.61
CA GLN A 183 -8.58 -9.63 7.20
C GLN A 183 -8.79 -10.61 8.36
N GLU A 184 -7.72 -10.92 9.11
CA GLU A 184 -7.76 -11.88 10.22
C GLU A 184 -8.59 -11.39 11.41
N SER A 185 -8.46 -10.11 11.77
CA SER A 185 -9.19 -9.50 12.90
C SER A 185 -10.59 -9.00 12.53
N ARG A 186 -10.91 -8.96 11.22
CA ARG A 186 -12.10 -8.29 10.66
C ARG A 186 -12.21 -6.81 10.99
N ALA A 187 -11.13 -6.18 11.43
CA ALA A 187 -11.08 -4.73 11.64
C ALA A 187 -11.30 -3.97 10.33
N ALA A 188 -11.77 -2.73 10.47
CA ALA A 188 -12.19 -1.92 9.33
C ALA A 188 -11.03 -1.17 8.66
N ALA A 189 -10.07 -0.64 9.43
CA ALA A 189 -9.07 0.27 8.88
C ALA A 189 -7.70 0.15 9.55
N ALA A 190 -6.64 0.34 8.75
CA ALA A 190 -5.25 0.42 9.17
C ALA A 190 -4.57 1.61 8.49
N LEU A 191 -3.52 2.13 9.13
CA LEU A 191 -2.75 3.27 8.64
C LEU A 191 -1.28 2.88 8.46
N LEU A 192 -0.72 3.17 7.28
CA LEU A 192 0.71 3.09 7.03
C LEU A 192 1.24 4.52 6.91
N ALA A 193 2.23 4.90 7.71
CA ALA A 193 2.78 6.25 7.70
C ALA A 193 4.31 6.27 7.81
N GLY A 194 4.97 7.21 7.13
CA GLY A 194 6.41 7.37 7.20
C GLY A 194 6.82 8.84 7.23
N PHE A 195 7.95 9.16 7.84
CA PHE A 195 8.51 10.51 7.91
C PHE A 195 10.03 10.51 7.79
N THR A 196 10.61 11.47 7.06
CA THR A 196 12.07 11.55 6.76
C THR A 196 12.72 12.86 7.19
N GLY A 197 12.08 13.65 8.07
CA GLY A 197 12.57 14.99 8.45
C GLY A 197 12.32 16.07 7.39
N ARG A 198 12.12 15.68 6.13
CA ARG A 198 11.78 16.58 5.01
C ARG A 198 10.31 16.55 4.61
N GLY A 199 9.54 15.67 5.24
CA GLY A 199 8.13 15.42 4.95
C GLY A 199 7.75 13.99 5.32
N GLY A 200 6.44 13.71 5.37
CA GLY A 200 5.92 12.38 5.66
C GLY A 200 4.81 11.98 4.71
N LEU A 201 4.64 10.69 4.48
CA LEU A 201 3.64 10.11 3.59
C LEU A 201 2.76 9.18 4.41
N ALA A 202 1.47 9.10 4.08
CA ALA A 202 0.59 8.11 4.68
C ALA A 202 -0.39 7.51 3.69
N VAL A 203 -0.80 6.28 3.95
CA VAL A 203 -1.82 5.56 3.20
C VAL A 203 -2.77 4.91 4.19
N LEU A 204 -4.06 5.15 4.01
CA LEU A 204 -5.13 4.45 4.71
C LEU A 204 -5.51 3.20 3.91
N ILE A 205 -5.62 2.07 4.61
CA ILE A 205 -6.04 0.79 4.06
C ILE A 205 -7.32 0.39 4.78
N GLU A 206 -8.41 0.22 4.04
CA GLU A 206 -9.73 -0.11 4.59
C GLU A 206 -10.18 -1.46 4.06
N ARG A 207 -10.67 -2.33 4.94
CA ARG A 207 -11.21 -3.64 4.55
C ARG A 207 -12.56 -3.44 3.87
N ILE A 208 -12.78 -4.18 2.77
CA ILE A 208 -14.10 -4.27 2.09
C ILE A 208 -14.83 -5.53 2.57
#